data_AF-A5KTH7-F1
#
_entry.id   AF-A5KTH7-F1
#
_cell.length_a   1.000
_cell.length_b   1.000
_cell.length_c   1.000
_cell.angle_alpha   90.00
_cell.angle_beta   90.00
_cell.angle_gamma   90.00
#
_symmetry.space_group_name_H-M   'P 1'
#
loop_
_entity.id
_entity.type
_entity.pdbx_description
1 polymer ?
#
loop_
_entity_poly.entity_id
_entity_poly.type
_entity_poly.pdbx_seq_one_letter_code
_entity_poly.pdbx_strand_id
1 'polypeptide(L)'
;MSKLEVSVVLDGKYAQSKRELMPLFLQLAWLMSATLQGILPGKHGVFSFDDGFRESKEGVGIRNIFKVAHGTEFNIKELLSSVKEVVTRINDDNGFVRLTDRLGSLSYSDGSFDTPNIEKNYEDTLILMGTNGWREIATEYNCTELLNHTSVKMQ
;
A
#
# COMPACT_ATOMS: atom_id res chain seq x y z
N MET A 1 4.59 -26.67 0.96
CA MET A 1 4.85 -25.40 0.25
C MET A 1 4.85 -24.30 1.29
N SER A 2 5.98 -23.65 1.52
CA SER A 2 6.11 -22.63 2.57
C SER A 2 5.38 -21.36 2.18
N LYS A 3 4.74 -20.72 3.16
CA LYS A 3 4.11 -19.41 3.01
C LYS A 3 5.06 -18.35 3.54
N LEU A 4 5.03 -17.20 2.91
CA LEU A 4 5.74 -16.00 3.33
C LEU A 4 4.69 -14.89 3.46
N GLU A 5 4.65 -14.23 4.60
CA GLU A 5 3.82 -13.07 4.84
C GLU A 5 4.66 -11.80 4.78
N VAL A 6 4.22 -10.82 4.01
CA VAL A 6 4.82 -9.47 3.94
C VAL A 6 3.74 -8.46 4.22
N SER A 7 3.87 -7.68 5.29
CA SER A 7 2.86 -6.71 5.70
C SER A 7 3.41 -5.28 5.66
N VAL A 8 2.69 -4.37 5.02
CA VAL A 8 2.94 -2.93 5.06
C VAL A 8 2.02 -2.32 6.11
N VAL A 9 2.58 -1.76 7.19
CA VAL A 9 1.84 -1.41 8.41
C VAL A 9 2.16 0.01 8.85
N LEU A 10 1.15 0.87 8.94
CA LEU A 10 1.20 2.16 9.62
C LEU A 10 1.14 1.95 11.14
N ASP A 11 2.02 2.63 11.87
CA ASP A 11 2.03 2.62 13.33
C ASP A 11 0.64 2.91 13.92
N GLY A 12 0.18 2.08 14.86
CA GLY A 12 -1.17 2.19 15.42
C GLY A 12 -1.43 3.49 16.18
N LYS A 13 -0.43 4.07 16.85
CA LYS A 13 -0.61 5.36 17.56
C LYS A 13 -0.71 6.51 16.56
N TYR A 14 0.10 6.48 15.52
CA TYR A 14 0.03 7.47 14.44
C TYR A 14 -1.29 7.37 13.66
N ALA A 15 -1.72 6.17 13.30
CA ALA A 15 -3.02 5.93 12.66
C ALA A 15 -4.19 6.50 13.49
N GLN A 16 -4.11 6.39 14.82
CA GLN A 16 -5.11 6.97 15.72
C GLN A 16 -5.05 8.49 15.80
N SER A 17 -3.85 9.10 15.78
CA SER A 17 -3.69 10.55 15.86
C SER A 17 -3.92 11.27 14.52
N LYS A 18 -3.83 10.55 13.40
CA LYS A 18 -3.97 11.04 12.02
C LYS A 18 -5.04 10.29 11.24
N ARG A 19 -6.22 10.13 11.85
CA ARG A 19 -7.35 9.42 11.22
C ARG A 19 -7.76 10.04 9.89
N GLU A 20 -7.62 11.34 9.75
CA GLU A 20 -7.88 12.08 8.52
C GLU A 20 -6.97 11.66 7.36
N LEU A 21 -5.78 11.11 7.63
CA LEU A 21 -4.82 10.64 6.62
C LEU A 21 -4.95 9.16 6.30
N MET A 22 -5.76 8.40 7.06
CA MET A 22 -6.03 6.99 6.80
C MET A 22 -6.45 6.68 5.36
N PRO A 23 -7.29 7.53 4.73
CA PRO A 23 -7.67 7.29 3.36
C PRO A 23 -6.49 7.31 2.39
N LEU A 24 -5.59 8.28 2.55
CA LEU A 24 -4.36 8.38 1.77
C LEU A 24 -3.39 7.23 2.06
N PHE A 25 -3.25 6.83 3.33
CA PHE A 25 -2.42 5.69 3.72
C PHE A 25 -2.85 4.40 3.02
N LEU A 26 -4.15 4.13 2.95
CA LEU A 26 -4.62 2.89 2.35
C LEU A 26 -4.31 2.82 0.85
N GLN A 27 -4.37 3.95 0.13
CA GLN A 27 -3.92 4.01 -1.26
C GLN A 27 -2.42 3.76 -1.41
N LEU A 28 -1.61 4.33 -0.52
CA LEU A 28 -0.17 4.08 -0.47
C LEU A 28 0.14 2.60 -0.17
N ALA A 29 -0.57 2.01 0.79
CA ALA A 29 -0.42 0.60 1.16
C ALA A 29 -0.78 -0.33 -0.01
N TRP A 30 -1.87 -0.05 -0.74
CA TRP A 30 -2.27 -0.82 -1.92
C TRP A 30 -1.27 -0.67 -3.07
N LEU A 31 -0.76 0.53 -3.31
CA LEU A 31 0.30 0.77 -4.29
C LEU A 31 1.56 -0.05 -3.97
N MET A 32 2.00 -0.02 -2.71
CA MET A 32 3.13 -0.82 -2.24
C MET A 32 2.86 -2.31 -2.40
N SER A 33 1.67 -2.77 -2.00
CA SER A 33 1.22 -4.17 -2.14
C SER A 33 1.32 -4.65 -3.59
N ALA A 34 0.70 -3.93 -4.53
CA ALA A 34 0.73 -4.25 -5.95
C ALA A 34 2.16 -4.26 -6.51
N THR A 35 3.00 -3.31 -6.08
CA THR A 35 4.40 -3.23 -6.52
C THR A 35 5.22 -4.42 -6.02
N LEU A 36 5.02 -4.83 -4.76
CA LEU A 36 5.64 -6.03 -4.19
C LEU A 36 5.21 -7.28 -4.96
N GLN A 37 3.92 -7.41 -5.26
CA GLN A 37 3.40 -8.55 -6.02
C GLN A 37 3.94 -8.61 -7.46
N GLY A 38 4.29 -7.48 -8.06
CA GLY A 38 4.95 -7.46 -9.38
C GLY A 38 6.43 -7.81 -9.34
N ILE A 39 7.17 -7.36 -8.32
CA ILE A 39 8.64 -7.47 -8.28
C ILE A 39 9.12 -8.75 -7.60
N LEU A 40 8.50 -9.13 -6.49
CA LEU A 40 8.99 -10.24 -5.69
C LEU A 40 8.98 -11.58 -6.45
N PRO A 41 7.96 -11.91 -7.27
CA PRO A 41 7.99 -13.14 -8.05
C PRO A 41 9.18 -13.26 -8.99
N GLY A 42 9.47 -12.19 -9.74
CA GLY A 42 10.57 -12.16 -10.70
C GLY A 42 11.96 -12.22 -10.05
N LYS A 43 12.11 -11.66 -8.85
CA LYS A 43 13.40 -11.62 -8.13
C LYS A 43 13.64 -12.83 -7.22
N HIS A 44 12.60 -13.41 -6.63
CA HIS A 44 12.72 -14.34 -5.49
C HIS A 44 12.04 -15.69 -5.71
N GLY A 45 11.45 -15.95 -6.88
CA GLY A 45 10.78 -17.24 -7.15
C GLY A 45 9.58 -17.50 -6.25
N VAL A 46 8.94 -16.43 -5.77
CA VAL A 46 7.67 -16.49 -5.02
C VAL A 46 6.50 -16.18 -5.95
N PHE A 47 5.27 -16.41 -5.51
CA PHE A 47 4.09 -15.90 -6.22
C PHE A 47 3.04 -15.40 -5.25
N SER A 48 2.37 -14.31 -5.65
CA SER A 48 1.25 -13.76 -4.90
C SER A 48 0.15 -14.80 -4.81
N PHE A 49 -0.36 -15.02 -3.60
CA PHE A 49 -1.42 -15.99 -3.34
C PHE A 49 -2.67 -15.33 -2.77
N ASP A 50 -2.50 -14.36 -1.88
CA ASP A 50 -3.60 -13.67 -1.21
C ASP A 50 -3.09 -12.33 -0.68
N ASP A 51 -3.98 -11.36 -0.55
CA ASP A 51 -3.71 -10.11 0.14
C ASP A 51 -4.95 -9.62 0.88
N GLY A 52 -4.77 -8.62 1.75
CA GLY A 52 -5.93 -8.02 2.39
C GLY A 52 -5.58 -7.01 3.46
N PHE A 53 -6.55 -6.13 3.70
CA PHE A 53 -6.51 -5.18 4.78
C PHE A 53 -6.50 -5.88 6.15
N ARG A 54 -5.70 -5.36 7.08
CA ARG A 54 -5.63 -5.83 8.45
C ARG A 54 -5.49 -4.66 9.40
N GLU A 55 -6.34 -4.64 10.42
CA GLU A 55 -6.26 -3.73 11.56
C GLU A 55 -5.94 -4.51 12.83
N SER A 56 -5.05 -3.96 13.64
CA SER A 56 -4.65 -4.53 14.92
C SER A 56 -4.25 -3.42 15.90
N LYS A 57 -4.01 -3.79 17.16
CA LYS A 57 -3.42 -2.86 18.14
C LYS A 57 -2.03 -2.35 17.74
N GLU A 58 -1.30 -3.10 16.93
CA GLU A 58 0.04 -2.74 16.47
C GLU A 58 0.04 -1.74 15.32
N GLY A 59 -1.10 -1.59 14.63
CA GLY A 59 -1.19 -0.82 13.42
C GLY A 59 -2.21 -1.33 12.43
N VAL A 60 -2.30 -0.59 11.34
CA VAL A 60 -3.25 -0.78 10.25
C VAL A 60 -2.48 -0.88 8.94
N GLY A 61 -2.91 -1.75 8.02
CA GLY A 61 -2.11 -2.01 6.84
C GLY A 61 -2.64 -3.09 5.92
N ILE A 62 -1.79 -3.50 4.98
CA ILE A 62 -2.08 -4.59 4.05
C ILE A 62 -1.11 -5.73 4.30
N ARG A 63 -1.68 -6.93 4.41
CA ARG A 63 -0.96 -8.19 4.43
C ARG A 63 -0.90 -8.76 3.02
N ASN A 64 0.29 -9.15 2.58
CA ASN A 64 0.51 -9.94 1.38
C ASN A 64 0.94 -11.35 1.78
N ILE A 65 0.35 -12.37 1.18
CA ILE A 65 0.74 -13.77 1.31
C ILE A 65 1.34 -14.22 0.00
N PHE A 66 2.58 -14.66 0.07
CA PHE A 66 3.30 -15.29 -1.02
C PHE A 66 3.46 -16.79 -0.76
N LYS A 67 3.45 -17.57 -1.83
CA LYS A 67 3.88 -18.97 -1.81
C LYS A 67 5.28 -19.07 -2.41
N VAL A 68 6.13 -19.83 -1.74
CA VAL A 68 7.51 -20.09 -2.20
C VAL A 68 7.49 -21.30 -3.13
N ALA A 69 8.10 -21.16 -4.31
CA ALA A 69 8.25 -22.28 -5.24
C ALA A 69 9.09 -23.41 -4.63
N HIS A 70 8.82 -24.65 -5.07
CA HIS A 70 9.51 -25.81 -4.54
C HIS A 70 11.00 -25.79 -4.94
N GLY A 71 11.89 -26.04 -3.98
CA GLY A 71 13.35 -26.05 -4.21
C GLY A 71 13.99 -24.66 -4.28
N THR A 72 13.24 -23.58 -4.08
CA THR A 72 13.80 -22.23 -3.98
C THR A 72 14.42 -22.01 -2.61
N GLU A 73 15.73 -21.83 -2.56
CA GLU A 73 16.40 -21.30 -1.37
C GLU A 73 16.10 -19.82 -1.23
N PHE A 74 15.72 -19.41 -0.02
CA PHE A 74 15.17 -18.09 0.23
C PHE A 74 15.99 -17.36 1.29
N ASN A 75 16.52 -16.18 0.93
CA ASN A 75 17.23 -15.31 1.84
C ASN A 75 16.33 -14.15 2.31
N ILE A 76 15.84 -14.24 3.55
CA ILE A 76 15.01 -13.21 4.19
C ILE A 76 15.64 -11.82 4.10
N LYS A 77 16.98 -11.70 4.20
CA LYS A 77 17.66 -10.41 4.14
C LYS A 77 17.61 -9.78 2.76
N GLU A 78 17.75 -10.58 1.70
CA GLU A 78 17.63 -10.10 0.31
C GLU A 78 16.20 -9.69 -0.02
N LEU A 79 15.22 -10.41 0.52
CA LEU A 79 13.83 -10.01 0.36
C LEU A 79 13.54 -8.68 1.07
N LEU A 80 13.96 -8.53 2.33
CA LEU A 80 13.83 -7.27 3.07
C LEU A 80 14.51 -6.12 2.32
N SER A 81 15.68 -6.36 1.71
CA SER A 81 16.35 -5.34 0.89
C SER A 81 15.53 -4.98 -0.35
N SER A 82 14.96 -5.97 -1.04
CA SER A 82 14.12 -5.73 -2.23
C SER A 82 12.85 -4.97 -1.89
N VAL A 83 12.25 -5.28 -0.75
CA VAL A 83 11.07 -4.59 -0.21
C VAL A 83 11.41 -3.13 0.12
N LYS A 84 12.54 -2.87 0.79
CA LYS A 84 13.00 -1.51 1.08
C LYS A 84 13.30 -0.73 -0.20
N GLU A 85 13.95 -1.38 -1.18
CA GLU A 85 14.22 -0.79 -2.49
C GLU A 85 12.92 -0.37 -3.20
N VAL A 86 11.86 -1.19 -3.12
CA VAL A 86 10.55 -0.83 -3.66
C VAL A 86 10.00 0.45 -3.04
N VAL A 87 10.06 0.55 -1.72
CA VAL A 87 9.61 1.75 -1.00
C VAL A 87 10.41 2.99 -1.42
N THR A 88 11.74 2.87 -1.52
CA THR A 88 12.61 3.96 -1.96
C THR A 88 12.33 4.37 -3.41
N ARG A 89 12.15 3.42 -4.33
CA ARG A 89 11.85 3.72 -5.74
C ARG A 89 10.52 4.43 -5.94
N ILE A 90 9.49 4.07 -5.17
CA ILE A 90 8.21 4.78 -5.21
C ILE A 90 8.40 6.26 -4.87
N ASN A 91 9.30 6.56 -3.93
CA ASN A 91 9.64 7.93 -3.55
C ASN A 91 10.47 8.64 -4.65
N ASP A 92 11.53 8.00 -5.13
CA ASP A 92 12.52 8.61 -6.03
C ASP A 92 11.99 8.88 -7.46
N ASP A 93 11.07 8.04 -7.96
CA ASP A 93 10.55 8.16 -9.34
C ASP A 93 9.40 9.17 -9.47
N ASN A 94 9.28 10.15 -8.56
CA ASN A 94 8.10 11.02 -8.43
C ASN A 94 6.79 10.22 -8.26
N GLY A 95 6.85 9.02 -7.66
CA GLY A 95 5.68 8.16 -7.50
C GLY A 95 4.62 8.80 -6.61
N PHE A 96 5.04 9.55 -5.58
CA PHE A 96 4.13 10.32 -4.73
C PHE A 96 3.46 11.46 -5.47
N VAL A 97 4.19 12.23 -6.29
CA VAL A 97 3.60 13.29 -7.13
C VAL A 97 2.54 12.71 -8.07
N ARG A 98 2.86 11.63 -8.79
CA ARG A 98 1.89 10.98 -9.69
C ARG A 98 0.68 10.42 -8.94
N LEU A 99 0.90 9.89 -7.74
CA LEU A 99 -0.17 9.38 -6.90
C LEU A 99 -1.07 10.53 -6.44
N THR A 100 -0.50 11.61 -5.89
CA THR A 100 -1.27 12.77 -5.39
C THR A 100 -2.00 13.50 -6.52
N ASP A 101 -1.38 13.65 -7.69
CA ASP A 101 -2.00 14.27 -8.87
C ASP A 101 -3.19 13.45 -9.35
N ARG A 102 -3.01 12.13 -9.47
CA ARG A 102 -4.10 11.21 -9.82
C ARG A 102 -5.22 11.28 -8.79
N LEU A 103 -4.86 11.21 -7.52
CA LEU A 103 -5.81 11.22 -6.42
C LEU A 103 -6.59 12.54 -6.34
N GLY A 104 -5.92 13.67 -6.54
CA GLY A 104 -6.54 15.00 -6.53
C GLY A 104 -7.41 15.29 -7.75
N SER A 105 -7.15 14.64 -8.88
CA SER A 105 -7.95 14.79 -10.10
C SER A 105 -9.24 13.97 -10.10
N LEU A 106 -9.38 12.98 -9.21
CA LEU A 106 -10.62 12.22 -9.06
C LEU A 106 -11.76 13.15 -8.63
N SER A 107 -12.86 13.08 -9.35
CA SER A 107 -14.06 13.90 -9.14
C SER A 107 -15.27 12.99 -9.09
N TYR A 108 -16.06 13.10 -8.02
CA TYR A 108 -17.32 12.36 -7.88
C TYR A 108 -18.43 12.88 -8.82
N SER A 109 -18.35 14.14 -9.28
CA SER A 109 -19.38 14.73 -10.14
C SER A 109 -19.26 14.34 -11.61
N ASP A 110 -18.10 13.82 -12.03
CA ASP A 110 -17.79 13.57 -13.43
C ASP A 110 -17.95 12.07 -13.71
N GLY A 111 -19.07 11.73 -14.37
CA GLY A 111 -19.44 10.46 -15.04
C GLY A 111 -18.91 9.11 -14.51
N SER A 112 -19.80 8.13 -14.34
CA SER A 112 -19.53 6.76 -13.84
C SER A 112 -18.39 5.95 -14.50
N PHE A 113 -17.84 6.43 -15.62
CA PHE A 113 -16.69 5.83 -16.31
C PHE A 113 -15.33 6.44 -15.89
N ASP A 114 -15.32 7.67 -15.38
CA ASP A 114 -14.15 8.38 -14.85
C ASP A 114 -14.12 8.39 -13.30
N THR A 115 -15.24 8.01 -12.66
CA THR A 115 -15.35 7.83 -11.22
C THR A 115 -14.85 6.44 -10.79
N PRO A 116 -13.99 6.32 -9.76
CA PRO A 116 -13.63 5.02 -9.19
C PRO A 116 -14.90 4.29 -8.73
N ASN A 117 -15.03 2.99 -9.03
CA ASN A 117 -16.15 2.19 -8.54
C ASN A 117 -16.20 2.28 -7.01
N ILE A 118 -17.20 2.98 -6.50
CA ILE A 118 -17.29 3.40 -5.10
C ILE A 118 -17.54 2.21 -4.20
N GLU A 119 -18.38 1.29 -4.64
CA GLU A 119 -18.67 0.06 -3.91
C GLU A 119 -17.42 -0.80 -3.84
N LYS A 120 -16.71 -1.00 -4.96
CA LYS A 120 -15.46 -1.77 -4.95
C LYS A 120 -14.35 -1.10 -4.13
N ASN A 121 -14.17 0.21 -4.25
CA ASN A 121 -13.18 0.92 -3.45
C ASN A 121 -13.56 0.96 -1.97
N TYR A 122 -14.84 1.11 -1.64
CA TYR A 122 -15.31 1.04 -0.27
C TYR A 122 -15.25 -0.40 0.28
N GLU A 123 -15.48 -1.42 -0.53
CA GLU A 123 -15.32 -2.83 -0.12
C GLU A 123 -13.84 -3.18 0.11
N ASP A 124 -12.96 -2.75 -0.80
CA ASP A 124 -11.52 -3.04 -0.75
C ASP A 124 -10.76 -2.15 0.26
N THR A 125 -11.30 -0.97 0.59
CA THR A 125 -10.58 0.06 1.38
C THR A 125 -11.40 0.67 2.52
N LEU A 126 -12.72 0.43 2.60
CA LEU A 126 -13.65 1.06 3.54
C LEU A 126 -13.72 2.59 3.44
N ILE A 127 -13.40 3.16 2.27
CA ILE A 127 -13.23 4.61 2.04
C ILE A 127 -13.98 5.10 0.80
N LEU A 128 -14.58 6.30 0.91
CA LEU A 128 -15.18 7.05 -0.19
C LEU A 128 -14.14 7.99 -0.84
N MET A 129 -13.56 7.60 -1.97
CA MET A 129 -12.63 8.44 -2.74
C MET A 129 -13.35 9.48 -3.63
N GLY A 130 -12.70 10.62 -3.89
CA GLY A 130 -13.20 11.64 -4.84
C GLY A 130 -14.06 12.76 -4.23
N THR A 131 -14.09 12.88 -2.90
CA THR A 131 -14.72 14.02 -2.20
C THR A 131 -13.76 15.20 -2.03
N ASN A 132 -14.26 16.40 -1.74
CA ASN A 132 -13.42 17.60 -1.56
C ASN A 132 -12.31 17.42 -0.51
N GLY A 133 -12.60 16.71 0.60
CA GLY A 133 -11.61 16.43 1.64
C GLY A 133 -10.43 15.58 1.16
N TRP A 134 -10.59 14.86 0.05
CA TRP A 134 -9.51 14.07 -0.53
C TRP A 134 -8.38 14.93 -1.11
N ARG A 135 -8.73 16.04 -1.77
CA ARG A 135 -7.75 16.98 -2.35
C ARG A 135 -6.92 17.67 -1.27
N GLU A 136 -7.50 17.89 -0.09
CA GLU A 136 -6.81 18.51 1.04
C GLU A 136 -5.76 17.58 1.66
N ILE A 137 -6.02 16.26 1.66
CA ILE A 137 -5.10 15.28 2.24
C ILE A 137 -4.07 14.75 1.23
N ALA A 138 -4.39 14.68 -0.07
CA ALA A 138 -3.52 14.14 -1.12
C ALA A 138 -2.37 15.09 -1.48
N THR A 139 -1.44 15.29 -0.54
CA THR A 139 -0.24 16.11 -0.69
C THR A 139 1.01 15.26 -0.55
N GLU A 140 2.10 15.67 -1.20
CA GLU A 140 3.40 15.01 -1.09
C GLU A 140 3.90 14.99 0.37
N TYR A 141 3.65 16.07 1.11
CA TYR A 141 3.95 16.15 2.54
C TYR A 141 3.25 15.04 3.33
N ASN A 142 1.94 14.87 3.15
CA ASN A 142 1.19 13.83 3.85
C ASN A 142 1.62 12.41 3.40
N CYS A 143 1.97 12.21 2.12
CA CYS A 143 2.54 10.94 1.66
C CYS A 143 3.87 10.62 2.37
N THR A 144 4.73 11.62 2.50
CA THR A 144 6.05 11.48 3.15
C THR A 144 5.89 11.21 4.65
N GLU A 145 5.02 11.95 5.32
CA GLU A 145 4.69 11.74 6.73
C GLU A 145 4.14 10.34 6.98
N LEU A 146 3.19 9.88 6.17
CA LEU A 146 2.67 8.52 6.26
C LEU A 146 3.77 7.46 6.07
N LEU A 147 4.69 7.69 5.13
CA LEU A 147 5.79 6.76 4.89
C LEU A 147 6.74 6.67 6.09
N ASN A 148 7.07 7.81 6.72
CA ASN A 148 7.93 7.86 7.91
C ASN A 148 7.38 7.05 9.09
N HIS A 149 6.06 6.87 9.14
CA HIS A 149 5.35 6.08 10.15
C HIS A 149 4.94 4.68 9.67
N THR A 150 5.33 4.30 8.45
CA THR A 150 5.04 2.99 7.87
C THR A 150 6.23 2.06 8.01
N SER A 151 5.96 0.81 8.37
CA SER A 151 6.95 -0.25 8.49
C SER A 151 6.57 -1.43 7.59
N VAL A 152 7.57 -2.16 7.10
CA VAL A 152 7.34 -3.45 6.45
C VAL A 152 7.77 -4.58 7.38
N LYS A 153 6.85 -5.50 7.64
CA LYS A 153 7.03 -6.68 8.49
C LYS A 153 7.04 -7.93 7.62
N MET A 154 7.85 -8.92 7.97
CA MET A 154 7.88 -10.22 7.31
C MET A 154 7.74 -11.35 8.32
N GLN A 155 6.93 -12.36 8.01
CA GLN A 155 6.67 -13.54 8.85
C GLN A 155 6.64 -14.83 8.04
#